data_AF-A0A6P5JNZ5-F1
#
_entry.id   AF-A0A6P5JNZ5-F1
#
_cell.length_a   1.000
_cell.length_b   1.000
_cell.length_c   1.000
_cell.angle_alpha   90.00
_cell.angle_beta   90.00
_cell.angle_gamma   90.00
#
_symmetry.space_group_name_H-M   'P 1'
#
loop_
_entity.id
_entity.type
_entity.pdbx_description
1 polymer ?
#
loop_
_entity_poly.entity_id
_entity_poly.type
_entity_poly.pdbx_seq_one_letter_code
_entity_poly.pdbx_strand_id
1 'polypeptide(L)'
;ICLNGGSWSGNSCICPTGYNGEQCEEKDIVCENGGTWDGIKCICSVLFYGTKCELVSDSLPIGTPPEEVNATVGVKVTVTNMEFTKDLENTSSDAYKSFAELFKTQMDTIFQNVSHYVGVEIKKLSNGSILVEYDVILSTSFTPDYMTELETSAKKVEETITTVIIEQGDTNCTEILCFNPNETSVDELIVSYDPLVECQETAGEFKEFFYIDYKDETPECINRCMQGFNSSLDCNQGKCLFQQSGSRIGPRCFCFTTDTHWYWGETCDFSTSKNLVYGLVGTLGAVLVLTIVALSVFMYMSRRKIQRQKARLDQVYKWHEEDGGPAPGSFQNTGFDICEEPEDSLYMDSTYSNFQPSLDHIDPEKKIQIQRPQVVMTSV
;
A
#
# COMPACT_ATOMS: atom_id res chain seq x y z
N ILE A 1 -5.78 46.10 9.18
CA ILE A 1 -6.28 45.49 7.92
C ILE A 1 -6.78 44.11 8.30
N CYS A 2 -7.97 43.71 7.89
CA CYS A 2 -8.46 42.36 8.16
C CYS A 2 -7.92 41.40 7.09
N LEU A 3 -7.33 40.30 7.50
CA LEU A 3 -6.73 39.26 6.68
C LEU A 3 -7.75 38.15 6.41
N ASN A 4 -7.42 37.22 5.51
CA ASN A 4 -8.17 35.98 5.23
C ASN A 4 -9.68 36.17 4.94
N GLY A 5 -10.07 37.30 4.36
CA GLY A 5 -11.47 37.60 4.03
C GLY A 5 -12.29 38.20 5.18
N GLY A 6 -11.65 38.60 6.28
CA GLY A 6 -12.29 39.35 7.37
C GLY A 6 -12.83 40.71 6.93
N SER A 7 -13.94 41.12 7.54
CA SER A 7 -14.60 42.40 7.26
C SER A 7 -14.41 43.37 8.42
N TRP A 8 -14.11 44.65 8.12
CA TRP A 8 -13.88 45.66 9.15
C TRP A 8 -15.20 46.28 9.61
N SER A 9 -15.52 46.17 10.90
CA SER A 9 -16.76 46.69 11.48
C SER A 9 -16.64 48.14 12.01
N GLY A 10 -15.43 48.72 12.00
CA GLY A 10 -15.17 50.07 12.50
C GLY A 10 -14.29 50.11 13.76
N ASN A 11 -14.33 49.06 14.59
CA ASN A 11 -13.50 48.95 15.80
C ASN A 11 -12.72 47.63 15.90
N SER A 12 -13.17 46.58 15.20
CA SER A 12 -12.52 45.27 15.15
C SER A 12 -12.79 44.57 13.81
N CYS A 13 -11.98 43.57 13.48
CA CYS A 13 -12.23 42.68 12.35
C CYS A 13 -13.26 41.60 12.72
N ILE A 14 -14.25 41.40 11.84
CA ILE A 14 -15.18 40.27 11.89
C ILE A 14 -14.59 39.17 11.01
N CYS A 15 -14.18 38.07 11.64
CA CYS A 15 -13.51 36.97 10.95
C CYS A 15 -14.50 35.96 10.37
N PRO A 16 -14.25 35.44 9.16
CA PRO A 16 -15.04 34.37 8.58
C PRO A 16 -14.82 33.06 9.34
N THR A 17 -15.78 32.13 9.25
CA THR A 17 -15.69 30.81 9.89
C THR A 17 -14.37 30.13 9.55
N GLY A 18 -13.61 29.71 10.56
CA GLY A 18 -12.30 29.09 10.35
C GLY A 18 -11.11 30.02 10.60
N TYR A 19 -11.33 31.26 11.05
CA TYR A 19 -10.28 32.24 11.36
C TYR A 19 -10.63 33.08 12.60
N ASN A 20 -9.61 33.39 13.39
CA ASN A 20 -9.67 34.19 14.60
C ASN A 20 -8.44 35.14 14.68
N GLY A 21 -8.31 35.87 15.79
CA GLY A 21 -7.30 36.92 15.97
C GLY A 21 -7.85 38.33 15.71
N GLU A 22 -7.09 39.36 16.09
CA GLU A 22 -7.54 40.77 15.99
C GLU A 22 -7.70 41.23 14.54
N GLN A 23 -6.98 40.59 13.63
CA GLN A 23 -6.98 40.82 12.19
C GLN A 23 -7.42 39.60 11.39
N CYS A 24 -7.97 38.55 12.02
CA CYS A 24 -8.31 37.28 11.35
C CYS A 24 -7.07 36.55 10.79
N GLU A 25 -5.92 36.75 11.45
CA GLU A 25 -4.61 36.23 11.09
C GLU A 25 -4.42 34.77 11.53
N GLU A 26 -5.13 34.35 12.57
CA GLU A 26 -5.09 33.00 13.09
C GLU A 26 -6.17 32.14 12.41
N LYS A 27 -5.86 30.88 12.18
CA LYS A 27 -6.80 29.92 11.59
C LYS A 27 -7.42 29.12 12.72
N ASP A 28 -8.74 29.15 12.85
CA ASP A 28 -9.44 28.32 13.83
C ASP A 28 -9.11 26.85 13.56
N ILE A 29 -8.76 26.16 14.64
CA ILE A 29 -8.51 24.72 14.60
C ILE A 29 -9.87 24.02 14.55
N VAL A 30 -10.29 23.63 13.34
CA VAL A 30 -11.46 22.76 13.15
C VAL A 30 -11.03 21.32 13.42
N CYS A 31 -11.68 20.69 14.40
CA CYS A 31 -11.50 19.27 14.69
C CYS A 31 -12.22 18.42 13.62
N GLU A 32 -11.55 17.38 13.16
CA GLU A 32 -12.04 16.39 12.21
C GLU A 32 -12.60 15.17 12.96
N ASN A 33 -13.24 14.25 12.23
CA ASN A 33 -13.69 12.94 12.73
C ASN A 33 -14.52 12.98 14.03
N GLY A 34 -15.37 14.00 14.18
CA GLY A 34 -16.23 14.15 15.35
C GLY A 34 -15.51 14.63 16.62
N GLY A 35 -14.27 15.11 16.50
CA GLY A 35 -13.55 15.74 17.61
C GLY A 35 -14.24 17.03 18.09
N THR A 36 -14.10 17.33 19.38
CA THR A 36 -14.67 18.54 20.00
C THR A 36 -13.58 19.48 20.48
N TRP A 37 -13.68 20.77 20.16
CA TRP A 37 -12.73 21.78 20.63
C TRP A 37 -13.02 22.18 22.08
N ASP A 38 -12.03 22.06 22.97
CA ASP A 38 -12.17 22.40 24.41
C ASP A 38 -11.73 23.83 24.76
N GLY A 39 -11.32 24.61 23.76
CA GLY A 39 -10.73 25.94 23.94
C GLY A 39 -9.20 25.96 23.82
N ILE A 40 -8.54 24.80 23.90
CA ILE A 40 -7.07 24.67 23.85
C ILE A 40 -6.65 23.62 22.80
N LYS A 41 -7.36 22.49 22.70
CA LYS A 41 -7.06 21.38 21.79
C LYS A 41 -8.33 20.68 21.32
N CYS A 42 -8.19 19.86 20.27
CA CYS A 42 -9.22 18.92 19.89
C CYS A 42 -9.22 17.71 20.84
N ILE A 43 -10.38 17.44 21.43
CA ILE A 43 -10.67 16.19 22.14
C ILE A 43 -11.17 15.19 21.11
N CYS A 44 -10.37 14.15 20.87
CA CYS A 44 -10.66 13.11 19.87
C CYS A 44 -11.45 11.94 20.48
N SER A 45 -12.24 11.27 19.64
CA SER A 45 -12.76 9.94 19.95
C SER A 45 -11.61 8.93 20.02
N VAL A 46 -11.82 7.80 20.70
CA VAL A 46 -10.80 6.75 20.91
C VAL A 46 -10.17 6.23 19.62
N LEU A 47 -10.92 6.27 18.52
CA LEU A 47 -10.47 5.85 17.18
C LEU A 47 -9.48 6.81 16.52
N PHE A 48 -9.35 8.04 17.02
CA PHE A 48 -8.61 9.08 16.33
C PHE A 48 -7.61 9.79 17.24
N TYR A 49 -6.53 10.26 16.65
CA TYR A 49 -5.53 11.09 17.32
C TYR A 49 -5.01 12.17 16.36
N GLY A 50 -4.14 13.04 16.88
CA GLY A 50 -3.58 14.16 16.14
C GLY A 50 -4.07 15.50 16.69
N THR A 51 -3.57 16.58 16.11
CA THR A 51 -3.90 17.95 16.59
C THR A 51 -5.35 18.33 16.27
N LYS A 52 -5.91 17.70 15.25
CA LYS A 52 -7.27 17.89 14.73
C LYS A 52 -8.05 16.59 14.70
N CYS A 53 -7.58 15.50 15.32
CA CYS A 53 -8.20 14.18 15.22
C CYS A 53 -8.22 13.61 13.78
N GLU A 54 -7.20 13.96 13.01
CA GLU A 54 -7.07 13.65 11.59
C GLU A 54 -6.49 12.25 11.31
N LEU A 55 -5.87 11.59 12.30
CA LEU A 55 -5.22 10.28 12.17
C LEU A 55 -6.03 9.19 12.90
N VAL A 56 -6.07 7.96 12.38
CA VAL A 56 -6.67 6.82 13.09
C VAL A 56 -5.65 6.22 14.03
N SER A 57 -6.04 5.94 15.27
CA SER A 57 -5.20 5.31 16.29
C SER A 57 -4.71 3.92 15.85
N ASP A 58 -3.47 3.60 16.20
CA ASP A 58 -2.87 2.29 15.88
C ASP A 58 -3.33 1.19 16.85
N SER A 59 -3.76 1.59 18.04
CA SER A 59 -4.38 0.75 19.07
C SER A 59 -5.65 1.40 19.62
N LEU A 60 -6.60 0.57 20.03
CA LEU A 60 -7.85 1.01 20.64
C LEU A 60 -7.95 0.47 22.06
N PRO A 61 -8.48 1.26 23.00
CA PRO A 61 -8.73 0.78 24.34
C PRO A 61 -9.88 -0.25 24.30
N ILE A 62 -9.62 -1.42 24.88
CA ILE A 62 -10.64 -2.40 25.26
C ILE A 62 -10.66 -2.54 26.78
N GLY A 63 -11.78 -3.02 27.32
CA GLY A 63 -11.92 -3.30 28.74
C GLY A 63 -10.84 -4.24 29.26
N THR A 64 -10.56 -4.16 30.55
CA THR A 64 -9.69 -5.15 31.20
C THR A 64 -10.38 -6.51 31.16
N PRO A 65 -9.73 -7.56 30.65
CA PRO A 65 -10.32 -8.90 30.63
C PRO A 65 -10.74 -9.34 32.03
N PRO A 66 -11.84 -10.09 32.17
CA PRO A 66 -12.22 -10.66 33.45
C PRO A 66 -11.22 -11.75 33.85
N GLU A 67 -11.10 -12.01 35.16
CA GLU A 67 -10.22 -13.08 35.69
C GLU A 67 -10.72 -14.45 35.23
N GLU A 68 -12.04 -14.66 35.23
CA GLU A 68 -12.70 -15.86 34.74
C GLU A 68 -13.68 -15.51 33.62
N VAL A 69 -13.74 -16.38 32.61
CA VAL A 69 -14.69 -16.29 31.50
C VAL A 69 -15.67 -17.44 31.59
N ASN A 70 -16.96 -17.09 31.58
CA ASN A 70 -18.03 -18.06 31.57
C ASN A 70 -18.49 -18.33 30.14
N ALA A 71 -18.89 -19.56 29.88
CA ALA A 71 -19.60 -19.91 28.66
C ALA A 71 -20.76 -20.85 28.96
N THR A 72 -21.78 -20.79 28.12
CA THR A 72 -23.02 -21.55 28.27
C THR A 72 -23.29 -22.35 27.01
N VAL A 73 -23.64 -23.62 27.19
CA VAL A 73 -24.17 -24.49 26.13
C VAL A 73 -25.64 -24.76 26.45
N GLY A 74 -26.53 -24.32 25.58
CA GLY A 74 -27.98 -24.56 25.73
C GLY A 74 -28.30 -26.03 25.43
N VAL A 75 -29.09 -26.67 26.28
CA VAL A 75 -29.47 -28.07 26.11
C VAL A 75 -30.96 -28.25 26.40
N LYS A 76 -31.59 -29.10 25.59
CA LYS A 76 -32.97 -29.53 25.75
C LYS A 76 -33.03 -31.02 25.96
N VAL A 77 -33.66 -31.47 27.05
CA VAL A 77 -33.88 -32.91 27.32
C VAL A 77 -35.26 -33.15 27.90
N THR A 78 -35.84 -34.31 27.61
CA THR A 78 -37.13 -34.73 28.17
C THR A 78 -36.91 -35.82 29.23
N VAL A 79 -37.33 -35.57 30.48
CA VAL A 79 -37.26 -36.52 31.59
C VAL A 79 -38.53 -37.39 31.62
N THR A 80 -38.38 -38.70 31.45
CA THR A 80 -39.48 -39.65 31.22
C THR A 80 -40.02 -40.35 32.47
N ASN A 81 -39.22 -40.44 33.54
CA ASN A 81 -39.60 -41.14 34.78
C ASN A 81 -40.28 -40.25 35.82
N MET A 82 -40.60 -39.00 35.46
CA MET A 82 -41.29 -38.04 36.31
C MET A 82 -42.41 -37.32 35.55
N GLU A 83 -43.53 -37.06 36.23
CA GLU A 83 -44.67 -36.35 35.64
C GLU A 83 -44.59 -34.85 35.89
N PHE A 84 -44.95 -34.07 34.86
CA PHE A 84 -45.06 -32.63 34.98
C PHE A 84 -46.27 -32.22 35.83
N THR A 85 -46.04 -31.34 36.80
CA THR A 85 -47.10 -30.69 37.59
C THR A 85 -47.07 -29.19 37.39
N LYS A 86 -48.20 -28.51 37.55
CA LYS A 86 -48.28 -27.05 37.41
C LYS A 86 -47.39 -26.29 38.39
N ASP A 87 -47.08 -26.89 39.54
CA ASP A 87 -46.19 -26.28 40.53
C ASP A 87 -44.76 -26.14 40.01
N LEU A 88 -44.35 -26.94 39.02
CA LEU A 88 -43.05 -26.83 38.32
C LEU A 88 -42.94 -25.58 37.43
N GLU A 89 -44.06 -24.91 37.11
CA GLU A 89 -44.01 -23.61 36.42
C GLU A 89 -43.57 -22.48 37.36
N ASN A 90 -43.69 -22.69 38.68
CA ASN A 90 -43.35 -21.70 39.69
C ASN A 90 -41.98 -22.01 40.32
N THR A 91 -40.97 -21.22 39.97
CA THR A 91 -39.59 -21.37 40.47
C THR A 91 -39.44 -21.27 42.00
N SER A 92 -40.45 -20.70 42.67
CA SER A 92 -40.46 -20.58 44.14
C SER A 92 -41.12 -21.76 44.85
N SER A 93 -41.80 -22.66 44.11
CA SER A 93 -42.50 -23.81 44.69
C SER A 93 -41.51 -24.85 45.23
N ASP A 94 -41.95 -25.62 46.23
CA ASP A 94 -41.14 -26.72 46.76
C ASP A 94 -40.94 -27.81 45.71
N ALA A 95 -41.94 -28.08 44.88
CA ALA A 95 -41.85 -29.03 43.77
C ALA A 95 -40.74 -28.66 42.78
N TYR A 96 -40.68 -27.38 42.37
CA TYR A 96 -39.63 -26.90 41.46
C TYR A 96 -38.25 -27.01 42.12
N LYS A 97 -38.11 -26.56 43.37
CA LYS A 97 -36.81 -26.60 44.07
C LYS A 97 -36.28 -28.01 44.24
N SER A 98 -37.14 -28.95 44.66
CA SER A 98 -36.76 -30.36 44.80
C SER A 98 -36.37 -30.98 43.46
N PHE A 99 -37.12 -30.69 42.39
CA PHE A 99 -36.75 -31.15 41.05
C PHE A 99 -35.42 -30.53 40.58
N ALA A 100 -35.24 -29.22 40.75
CA ALA A 100 -34.06 -28.51 40.31
C ALA A 100 -32.79 -28.99 41.05
N GLU A 101 -32.88 -29.26 42.35
CA GLU A 101 -31.79 -29.84 43.14
C GLU A 101 -31.42 -31.25 42.66
N LEU A 102 -32.43 -32.08 42.41
CA LEU A 102 -32.25 -33.44 41.88
C LEU A 102 -31.60 -33.41 40.49
N PHE A 103 -32.10 -32.55 39.61
CA PHE A 103 -31.60 -32.38 38.26
C PHE A 103 -30.16 -31.91 38.23
N LYS A 104 -29.82 -30.89 39.04
CA LYS A 104 -28.43 -30.41 39.19
C LYS A 104 -27.49 -31.51 39.65
N THR A 105 -27.87 -32.24 40.70
CA THR A 105 -27.05 -33.34 41.26
C THR A 105 -26.79 -34.43 40.22
N GLN A 106 -27.80 -34.79 39.42
CA GLN A 106 -27.63 -35.76 38.34
C GLN A 106 -26.71 -35.23 37.25
N MET A 107 -26.88 -33.97 36.83
CA MET A 107 -26.04 -33.36 35.79
C MET A 107 -24.58 -33.19 36.24
N ASP A 108 -24.34 -32.87 37.50
CA ASP A 108 -22.98 -32.81 38.07
C ASP A 108 -22.27 -34.17 37.99
N THR A 109 -23.03 -35.26 38.16
CA THR A 109 -22.50 -36.63 38.02
C THR A 109 -22.22 -36.96 36.56
N ILE A 110 -23.12 -36.58 35.64
CA ILE A 110 -22.98 -36.81 34.21
C ILE A 110 -21.76 -36.06 33.65
N PHE A 111 -21.60 -34.79 34.03
CA PHE A 111 -20.55 -33.92 33.52
C PHE A 111 -19.27 -33.91 34.37
N GLN A 112 -19.13 -34.80 35.35
CA GLN A 112 -17.95 -34.86 36.24
C GLN A 112 -16.60 -34.94 35.51
N ASN A 113 -16.59 -35.50 34.30
CA ASN A 113 -15.39 -35.67 33.49
C ASN A 113 -15.21 -34.54 32.46
N VAL A 114 -16.13 -33.59 32.36
CA VAL A 114 -16.03 -32.42 31.49
C VAL A 114 -15.15 -31.38 32.18
N SER A 115 -14.03 -31.03 31.55
CA SER A 115 -13.16 -29.97 32.05
C SER A 115 -13.91 -28.65 32.09
N HIS A 116 -13.58 -27.77 33.05
CA HIS A 116 -14.17 -26.44 33.18
C HIS A 116 -15.69 -26.41 33.48
N TYR A 117 -16.31 -27.56 33.74
CA TYR A 117 -17.71 -27.61 34.16
C TYR A 117 -17.90 -27.01 35.57
N VAL A 118 -18.87 -26.10 35.69
CA VAL A 118 -19.23 -25.46 36.96
C VAL A 118 -20.59 -25.93 37.47
N GLY A 119 -21.55 -26.15 36.56
CA GLY A 119 -22.91 -26.50 36.93
C GLY A 119 -23.90 -26.35 35.78
N VAL A 120 -25.19 -26.48 36.12
CA VAL A 120 -26.30 -26.24 35.18
C VAL A 120 -27.30 -25.23 35.73
N GLU A 121 -27.92 -24.47 34.83
CA GLU A 121 -29.02 -23.55 35.13
C GLU A 121 -30.27 -23.89 34.31
N ILE A 122 -31.36 -24.26 35.00
CA ILE A 122 -32.64 -24.55 34.36
C ILE A 122 -33.30 -23.23 33.92
N LYS A 123 -33.52 -23.06 32.62
CA LYS A 123 -34.26 -21.92 32.05
C LYS A 123 -35.76 -22.13 32.13
N LYS A 124 -36.22 -23.32 31.79
CA LYS A 124 -37.66 -23.59 31.67
C LYS A 124 -37.99 -25.08 31.85
N LEU A 125 -39.12 -25.32 32.51
CA LEU A 125 -39.78 -26.63 32.56
C LEU A 125 -41.11 -26.53 31.82
N SER A 126 -41.41 -27.50 30.95
CA SER A 126 -42.63 -27.51 30.15
C SER A 126 -43.38 -28.84 30.23
N ASN A 127 -44.69 -28.76 29.91
CA ASN A 127 -45.63 -29.87 29.78
C ASN A 127 -45.10 -30.98 28.85
N GLY A 128 -45.22 -32.22 29.34
CA GLY A 128 -44.84 -33.49 28.72
C GLY A 128 -44.46 -34.47 29.84
N SER A 129 -43.80 -35.57 29.50
CA SER A 129 -42.64 -35.99 30.32
C SER A 129 -41.79 -34.71 30.55
N ILE A 130 -41.29 -34.42 31.75
CA ILE A 130 -40.79 -33.07 32.11
C ILE A 130 -39.73 -32.61 31.09
N LEU A 131 -40.08 -31.66 30.21
CA LEU A 131 -39.15 -31.09 29.22
C LEU A 131 -38.34 -30.00 29.91
N VAL A 132 -37.02 -30.18 29.96
CA VAL A 132 -36.07 -29.30 30.62
C VAL A 132 -35.26 -28.56 29.57
N GLU A 133 -35.39 -27.23 29.55
CA GLU A 133 -34.47 -26.34 28.85
C GLU A 133 -33.48 -25.80 29.89
N TYR A 134 -32.18 -26.04 29.70
CA TYR A 134 -31.15 -25.65 30.65
C TYR A 134 -29.84 -25.27 29.97
N ASP A 135 -29.03 -24.46 30.64
CA ASP A 135 -27.67 -24.14 30.22
C ASP A 135 -26.69 -24.97 31.03
N VAL A 136 -25.70 -25.55 30.34
CA VAL A 136 -24.48 -26.06 30.95
C VAL A 136 -23.49 -24.90 31.07
N ILE A 137 -23.03 -24.62 32.29
CA ILE A 137 -22.12 -23.52 32.60
C ILE A 137 -20.69 -24.05 32.66
N LEU A 138 -19.84 -23.48 31.82
CA LEU A 138 -18.40 -23.69 31.78
C LEU A 138 -17.68 -22.43 32.26
N SER A 139 -16.60 -22.55 33.03
CA SER A 139 -15.75 -21.43 33.45
C SER A 139 -14.27 -21.79 33.39
N THR A 140 -13.46 -20.89 32.85
CA THR A 140 -12.00 -21.00 32.84
C THR A 140 -11.36 -19.63 33.08
N SER A 141 -10.11 -19.60 33.54
CA SER A 141 -9.34 -18.36 33.65
C SER A 141 -9.08 -17.76 32.27
N PHE A 142 -9.09 -16.43 32.16
CA PHE A 142 -8.72 -15.78 30.90
C PHE A 142 -7.25 -16.04 30.55
N THR A 143 -7.01 -16.73 29.44
CA THR A 143 -5.70 -16.99 28.83
C THR A 143 -5.84 -16.77 27.32
N PRO A 144 -4.76 -16.62 26.54
CA PRO A 144 -4.89 -16.49 25.08
C PRO A 144 -5.63 -17.66 24.40
N ASP A 145 -5.61 -18.85 25.02
CA ASP A 145 -6.19 -20.09 24.47
C ASP A 145 -7.58 -20.44 25.04
N TYR A 146 -8.12 -19.63 25.97
CA TYR A 146 -9.35 -19.92 26.72
C TYR A 146 -10.54 -20.33 25.83
N MET A 147 -10.69 -19.67 24.67
CA MET A 147 -11.78 -19.93 23.74
C MET A 147 -11.70 -21.36 23.18
N THR A 148 -10.48 -21.84 22.89
CA THR A 148 -10.25 -23.22 22.42
C THR A 148 -10.50 -24.25 23.52
N GLU A 149 -10.18 -23.93 24.77
CA GLU A 149 -10.47 -24.79 25.93
C GLU A 149 -11.97 -24.93 26.17
N LEU A 150 -12.71 -23.82 26.09
CA LEU A 150 -14.16 -23.78 26.22
C LEU A 150 -14.86 -24.50 25.07
N GLU A 151 -14.42 -24.32 23.83
CA GLU A 151 -14.93 -25.08 22.66
C GLU A 151 -14.70 -26.59 22.79
N THR A 152 -13.51 -26.99 23.27
CA THR A 152 -13.20 -28.40 23.52
C THR A 152 -14.11 -28.98 24.60
N SER A 153 -14.36 -28.22 25.66
CA SER A 153 -15.24 -28.62 26.74
C SER A 153 -16.70 -28.70 26.29
N ALA A 154 -17.16 -27.76 25.45
CA ALA A 154 -18.49 -27.75 24.86
C ALA A 154 -18.74 -28.97 23.95
N LYS A 155 -17.76 -29.34 23.10
CA LYS A 155 -17.84 -30.58 22.32
C LYS A 155 -17.94 -31.81 23.21
N LYS A 156 -17.19 -31.84 24.30
CA LYS A 156 -17.26 -32.94 25.27
C LYS A 156 -18.63 -33.00 25.98
N VAL A 157 -19.27 -31.87 26.23
CA VAL A 157 -20.67 -31.81 26.73
C VAL A 157 -21.61 -32.50 25.74
N GLU A 158 -21.53 -32.15 24.46
CA GLU A 158 -22.34 -32.74 23.38
C GLU A 158 -22.13 -34.27 23.28
N GLU A 159 -20.86 -34.71 23.30
CA GLU A 159 -20.50 -36.14 23.29
C GLU A 159 -21.07 -36.86 24.53
N THR A 160 -20.96 -36.26 25.72
CA THR A 160 -21.43 -36.84 26.99
C THR A 160 -22.95 -36.99 27.00
N ILE A 161 -23.68 -35.96 26.55
CA ILE A 161 -25.15 -35.99 26.43
C ILE A 161 -25.57 -37.11 25.47
N THR A 162 -24.94 -37.17 24.30
CA THR A 162 -25.22 -38.21 23.29
C THR A 162 -24.97 -39.61 23.85
N THR A 163 -23.89 -39.79 24.62
CA THR A 163 -23.55 -41.08 25.24
C THR A 163 -24.60 -41.50 26.27
N VAL A 164 -24.95 -40.62 27.21
CA VAL A 164 -25.96 -40.89 28.25
C VAL A 164 -27.31 -41.24 27.63
N ILE A 165 -27.68 -40.55 26.56
CA ILE A 165 -28.94 -40.79 25.87
C ILE A 165 -28.98 -42.17 25.20
N ILE A 166 -27.89 -42.59 24.55
CA ILE A 166 -27.79 -43.92 23.93
C ILE A 166 -27.85 -45.01 24.99
N GLU A 167 -27.14 -44.84 26.11
CA GLU A 167 -27.11 -45.82 27.21
C GLU A 167 -28.47 -45.98 27.89
N GLN A 168 -29.23 -44.89 28.06
CA GLN A 168 -30.54 -44.93 28.74
C GLN A 168 -31.72 -45.29 27.82
N GLY A 169 -31.50 -45.29 26.50
CA GLY A 169 -32.56 -45.56 25.51
C GLY A 169 -32.99 -47.02 25.37
N ASP A 170 -32.23 -47.99 25.92
CA ASP A 170 -32.35 -49.41 25.51
C ASP A 170 -33.06 -50.35 26.51
N THR A 171 -33.20 -50.05 27.81
CA THR A 171 -34.10 -50.80 28.74
C THR A 171 -34.21 -50.18 30.15
N ASN A 172 -35.35 -50.43 30.83
CA ASN A 172 -35.70 -50.11 32.23
C ASN A 172 -34.69 -49.23 32.96
N CYS A 173 -34.80 -47.93 32.73
CA CYS A 173 -33.98 -46.94 33.41
C CYS A 173 -34.14 -47.07 34.94
N THR A 174 -33.04 -47.43 35.60
CA THR A 174 -32.93 -47.52 37.06
C THR A 174 -32.27 -46.29 37.67
N GLU A 175 -31.95 -45.30 36.83
CA GLU A 175 -31.33 -44.03 37.24
C GLU A 175 -32.33 -43.09 37.91
N ILE A 176 -31.79 -42.08 38.59
CA ILE A 176 -32.58 -41.05 39.28
C ILE A 176 -33.43 -40.25 38.27
N LEU A 177 -32.86 -39.91 37.11
CA LEU A 177 -33.54 -39.25 36.00
C LEU A 177 -33.28 -40.01 34.70
N CYS A 178 -34.35 -40.22 33.95
CA CYS A 178 -34.34 -40.98 32.70
C CYS A 178 -34.64 -40.07 31.51
N PHE A 179 -33.75 -40.01 30.53
CA PHE A 179 -33.89 -39.09 29.41
C PHE A 179 -34.48 -39.75 28.15
N ASN A 180 -35.27 -39.00 27.39
CA ASN A 180 -35.82 -39.45 26.09
C ASN A 180 -34.81 -39.18 24.96
N PRO A 181 -34.39 -40.20 24.20
CA PRO A 181 -33.45 -40.03 23.09
C PRO A 181 -33.97 -39.23 21.90
N ASN A 182 -35.29 -39.15 21.70
CA ASN A 182 -35.86 -38.59 20.48
C ASN A 182 -36.09 -37.06 20.54
N GLU A 183 -35.96 -36.45 21.72
CA GLU A 183 -36.29 -35.03 21.97
C GLU A 183 -35.13 -34.28 22.64
N THR A 184 -33.90 -34.50 22.15
CA THR A 184 -32.72 -33.79 22.65
C THR A 184 -32.13 -32.86 21.58
N SER A 185 -31.78 -31.65 21.98
CA SER A 185 -31.00 -30.71 21.17
C SER A 185 -29.93 -30.03 22.01
N VAL A 186 -28.78 -29.79 21.39
CA VAL A 186 -27.67 -29.03 21.96
C VAL A 186 -27.47 -27.80 21.07
N ASP A 187 -27.50 -26.63 21.68
CA ASP A 187 -27.33 -25.34 21.02
C ASP A 187 -25.84 -24.98 20.92
N GLU A 188 -25.51 -23.95 20.13
CA GLU A 188 -24.15 -23.45 19.99
C GLU A 188 -23.60 -22.85 21.30
N LEU A 189 -22.28 -22.89 21.47
CA LEU A 189 -21.58 -22.31 22.61
C LEU A 189 -21.72 -20.78 22.61
N ILE A 190 -22.13 -20.21 23.74
CA ILE A 190 -22.19 -18.76 23.95
C ILE A 190 -21.15 -18.38 25.00
N VAL A 191 -20.22 -17.50 24.67
CA VAL A 191 -19.16 -17.04 25.58
C VAL A 191 -19.51 -15.66 26.13
N SER A 192 -19.25 -15.40 27.41
CA SER A 192 -19.61 -14.15 28.08
C SER A 192 -18.72 -12.97 27.69
N TYR A 193 -17.49 -13.24 27.24
CA TYR A 193 -16.49 -12.24 26.89
C TYR A 193 -15.69 -12.68 25.67
N ASP A 194 -15.66 -11.84 24.64
CA ASP A 194 -14.81 -11.98 23.46
C ASP A 194 -14.11 -10.63 23.18
N PRO A 195 -12.78 -10.54 23.36
CA PRO A 195 -12.05 -9.30 23.13
C PRO A 195 -12.10 -8.86 21.66
N LEU A 196 -12.26 -9.79 20.71
CA LEU A 196 -12.37 -9.46 19.30
C LEU A 196 -13.69 -8.75 19.00
N VAL A 197 -14.79 -9.19 19.60
CA VAL A 197 -16.09 -8.53 19.44
C VAL A 197 -16.04 -7.11 19.99
N GLU A 198 -15.52 -6.94 21.21
CA GLU A 198 -15.35 -5.61 21.83
C GLU A 198 -14.44 -4.69 21.00
N CYS A 199 -13.33 -5.22 20.49
CA CYS A 199 -12.41 -4.51 19.59
C CYS A 199 -13.11 -4.05 18.31
N GLN A 200 -13.89 -4.92 17.68
CA GLN A 200 -14.61 -4.62 16.43
C GLN A 200 -15.73 -3.60 16.64
N GLU A 201 -16.47 -3.70 17.75
CA GLU A 201 -17.48 -2.70 18.13
C GLU A 201 -16.85 -1.32 18.33
N THR A 202 -15.72 -1.28 19.03
CA THR A 202 -14.95 -0.04 19.26
C THR A 202 -14.38 0.52 17.95
N ALA A 203 -13.96 -0.34 17.04
CA ALA A 203 -13.42 0.03 15.73
C ALA A 203 -14.47 0.58 14.75
N GLY A 204 -15.75 0.24 14.94
CA GLY A 204 -16.87 0.72 14.12
C GLY A 204 -16.68 0.41 12.64
N GLU A 205 -16.62 1.45 11.81
CA GLU A 205 -16.47 1.34 10.35
C GLU A 205 -15.12 0.73 9.93
N PHE A 206 -14.11 0.79 10.80
CA PHE A 206 -12.76 0.26 10.51
C PHE A 206 -12.53 -1.15 11.05
N LYS A 207 -13.57 -1.85 11.52
CA LYS A 207 -13.48 -3.18 12.16
C LYS A 207 -12.66 -4.22 11.39
N GLU A 208 -12.63 -4.16 10.06
CA GLU A 208 -11.87 -5.11 9.22
C GLU A 208 -10.35 -4.94 9.32
N PHE A 209 -9.88 -3.81 9.84
CA PHE A 209 -8.45 -3.49 9.95
C PHE A 209 -7.90 -3.62 11.37
N PHE A 210 -8.76 -3.82 12.36
CA PHE A 210 -8.41 -4.04 13.75
C PHE A 210 -8.59 -5.50 14.12
N TYR A 211 -7.66 -6.02 14.91
CA TYR A 211 -7.66 -7.39 15.39
C TYR A 211 -7.01 -7.46 16.77
N ILE A 212 -7.18 -8.59 17.44
CA ILE A 212 -6.54 -8.87 18.73
C ILE A 212 -5.16 -9.48 18.49
N ASP A 213 -4.16 -8.93 19.15
CA ASP A 213 -2.85 -9.54 19.32
C ASP A 213 -2.48 -9.51 20.81
N TYR A 214 -1.59 -10.40 21.24
CA TYR A 214 -1.31 -10.59 22.66
C TYR A 214 0.08 -10.09 23.01
N LYS A 215 0.15 -9.30 24.09
CA LYS A 215 1.40 -8.85 24.69
C LYS A 215 1.38 -9.16 26.17
N ASP A 216 2.35 -9.94 26.64
CA ASP A 216 2.42 -10.36 28.04
C ASP A 216 1.08 -10.96 28.55
N GLU A 217 0.46 -11.83 27.73
CA GLU A 217 -0.87 -12.46 27.97
C GLU A 217 -2.07 -11.50 28.00
N THR A 218 -1.87 -10.21 27.76
CA THR A 218 -2.95 -9.22 27.66
C THR A 218 -3.37 -9.02 26.19
N PRO A 219 -4.69 -9.02 25.90
CA PRO A 219 -5.17 -8.75 24.56
C PRO A 219 -5.07 -7.25 24.26
N GLU A 220 -4.48 -6.90 23.13
CA GLU A 220 -4.46 -5.54 22.61
C GLU A 220 -5.24 -5.47 21.30
N CYS A 221 -6.21 -4.55 21.23
CA CYS A 221 -6.92 -4.25 19.99
C CYS A 221 -6.09 -3.30 19.14
N ILE A 222 -5.49 -3.84 18.07
CA ILE A 222 -4.50 -3.11 17.27
C ILE A 222 -4.78 -3.26 15.78
N ASN A 223 -4.25 -2.32 15.01
CA ASN A 223 -4.08 -2.50 13.57
C ASN A 223 -2.61 -2.75 13.23
N ARG A 224 -2.32 -3.05 11.95
CA ARG A 224 -0.96 -3.39 11.51
C ARG A 224 0.07 -2.28 11.69
N CYS A 225 -0.32 -1.03 11.97
CA CYS A 225 0.65 0.04 12.21
C CYS A 225 1.21 0.04 13.63
N MET A 226 0.54 -0.60 14.59
CA MET A 226 1.06 -0.76 15.94
C MET A 226 2.35 -1.58 15.90
N GLN A 227 3.37 -1.14 16.62
CA GLN A 227 4.71 -1.74 16.61
C GLN A 227 4.89 -2.71 17.79
N GLY A 228 5.74 -3.71 17.61
CA GLY A 228 6.08 -4.67 18.67
C GLY A 228 5.23 -5.94 18.71
N PHE A 229 4.47 -6.20 17.64
CA PHE A 229 3.66 -7.40 17.46
C PHE A 229 4.11 -8.19 16.23
N ASN A 230 3.79 -9.49 16.19
CA ASN A 230 4.12 -10.32 15.02
C ASN A 230 3.33 -9.92 13.77
N SER A 231 2.16 -9.33 13.98
CA SER A 231 1.25 -8.83 12.95
C SER A 231 1.60 -7.40 12.48
N SER A 232 2.56 -6.74 13.13
CA SER A 232 3.02 -5.39 12.80
C SER A 232 3.60 -5.31 11.39
N LEU A 233 3.26 -4.25 10.68
CA LEU A 233 3.83 -3.89 9.38
C LEU A 233 5.16 -3.15 9.60
N ASP A 234 6.25 -3.76 9.15
CA ASP A 234 7.56 -3.12 9.10
C ASP A 234 7.67 -2.23 7.86
N CYS A 235 7.78 -0.92 8.08
CA CYS A 235 7.93 0.09 7.03
C CYS A 235 9.40 0.47 6.78
N ASN A 236 10.38 -0.28 7.29
CA ASN A 236 11.81 -0.02 7.11
C ASN A 236 12.18 1.46 7.34
N GLN A 237 12.43 2.19 6.25
CA GLN A 237 12.76 3.63 6.23
C GLN A 237 11.50 4.47 5.94
N GLY A 238 10.46 4.26 6.73
CA GLY A 238 9.18 4.93 6.61
C GLY A 238 8.37 4.84 7.90
N LYS A 239 7.17 5.43 7.87
CA LYS A 239 6.23 5.39 8.99
C LYS A 239 4.94 4.70 8.55
N CYS A 240 4.44 3.77 9.35
CA CYS A 240 3.09 3.23 9.14
C CYS A 240 2.06 4.25 9.61
N LEU A 241 1.07 4.54 8.77
CA LEU A 241 -0.09 5.35 9.11
C LEU A 241 -1.34 4.71 8.49
N PHE A 242 -2.48 4.86 9.16
CA PHE A 242 -3.75 4.42 8.64
C PHE A 242 -4.33 5.45 7.66
N GLN A 243 -4.55 5.04 6.41
CA GLN A 243 -5.14 5.87 5.38
C GLN A 243 -6.67 5.75 5.39
N GLN A 244 -7.37 6.86 5.71
CA GLN A 244 -8.84 6.91 5.76
C GLN A 244 -9.51 7.20 4.40
N SER A 245 -8.78 7.78 3.45
CA SER A 245 -9.37 8.31 2.21
C SER A 245 -8.59 7.89 0.95
N GLY A 246 -9.31 7.66 -0.14
CA GLY A 246 -8.76 7.26 -1.45
C GLY A 246 -9.09 5.82 -1.83
N SER A 247 -8.49 5.34 -2.94
CA SER A 247 -8.83 4.01 -3.50
C SER A 247 -8.38 2.81 -2.67
N ARG A 248 -7.56 3.01 -1.62
CA ARG A 248 -7.18 1.94 -0.67
C ARG A 248 -7.20 2.49 0.75
N ILE A 249 -8.22 2.09 1.51
CA ILE A 249 -8.39 2.38 2.95
C ILE A 249 -7.58 1.33 3.73
N GLY A 250 -6.97 1.73 4.84
CA GLY A 250 -6.25 0.82 5.75
C GLY A 250 -4.80 1.22 6.08
N PRO A 251 -4.07 0.36 6.82
CA PRO A 251 -2.69 0.63 7.25
C PRO A 251 -1.71 0.61 6.08
N ARG A 252 -0.87 1.65 5.97
CA ARG A 252 0.08 1.82 4.87
C ARG A 252 1.39 2.48 5.32
N CYS A 253 2.47 2.11 4.65
CA CYS A 253 3.77 2.74 4.86
C CYS A 253 3.91 4.02 4.05
N PHE A 254 4.36 5.07 4.72
CA PHE A 254 4.77 6.34 4.13
C PHE A 254 6.28 6.45 4.21
N CYS A 255 6.93 6.30 3.05
CA CYS A 255 8.38 6.27 2.96
C CYS A 255 8.99 7.64 3.16
N PHE A 256 10.08 7.70 3.92
CA PHE A 256 10.80 8.96 4.12
C PHE A 256 11.53 9.38 2.84
N THR A 257 11.66 10.69 2.67
CA THR A 257 12.55 11.26 1.64
C THR A 257 13.68 11.96 2.35
N THR A 258 14.86 11.35 2.31
CA THR A 258 16.06 11.93 2.94
C THR A 258 16.80 12.81 1.94
N ASP A 259 17.76 13.60 2.40
CA ASP A 259 18.60 14.41 1.51
C ASP A 259 19.44 13.58 0.54
N THR A 260 19.68 12.31 0.85
CA THR A 260 20.57 11.42 0.10
C THR A 260 19.83 10.34 -0.69
N HIS A 261 18.67 9.88 -0.22
CA HIS A 261 17.94 8.75 -0.80
C HIS A 261 16.43 9.01 -0.89
N TRP A 262 15.83 8.53 -1.97
CA TRP A 262 14.38 8.32 -2.06
C TRP A 262 14.06 6.87 -1.72
N TYR A 263 13.23 6.66 -0.70
CA TYR A 263 12.69 5.35 -0.35
C TYR A 263 11.32 5.16 -0.99
N TRP A 264 11.03 3.96 -1.47
CA TRP A 264 9.82 3.62 -2.21
C TRP A 264 9.54 2.11 -2.13
N GLY A 265 8.33 1.69 -2.51
CA GLY A 265 7.82 0.34 -2.27
C GLY A 265 6.62 0.35 -1.33
N GLU A 266 5.93 -0.78 -1.17
CA GLU A 266 4.78 -0.88 -0.24
C GLU A 266 5.24 -0.88 1.24
N THR A 267 6.49 -1.30 1.51
CA THR A 267 7.13 -1.32 2.83
C THR A 267 8.43 -0.50 2.89
N CYS A 268 8.65 0.37 1.90
CA CYS A 268 9.83 1.25 1.82
C CYS A 268 11.18 0.49 1.83
N ASP A 269 11.19 -0.69 1.23
CA ASP A 269 12.33 -1.60 1.11
C ASP A 269 13.34 -1.14 0.05
N PHE A 270 12.88 -0.48 -1.00
CA PHE A 270 13.76 0.02 -2.05
C PHE A 270 14.27 1.43 -1.74
N SER A 271 15.52 1.70 -2.11
CA SER A 271 16.12 3.02 -2.00
C SER A 271 16.89 3.39 -3.26
N THR A 272 16.79 4.66 -3.67
CA THR A 272 17.55 5.22 -4.79
C THR A 272 18.36 6.42 -4.32
N SER A 273 19.67 6.39 -4.54
CA SER A 273 20.52 7.54 -4.22
C SER A 273 20.22 8.73 -5.13
N LYS A 274 19.96 9.88 -4.51
CA LYS A 274 19.74 11.17 -5.21
C LYS A 274 20.95 11.57 -6.04
N ASN A 275 22.16 11.38 -5.51
CA ASN A 275 23.41 11.71 -6.20
C ASN A 275 23.62 10.89 -7.46
N LEU A 276 23.18 9.62 -7.47
CA LEU A 276 23.22 8.80 -8.67
C LEU A 276 22.33 9.39 -9.77
N VAL A 277 21.10 9.76 -9.42
CA VAL A 277 20.15 10.34 -10.39
C VAL A 277 20.60 11.71 -10.87
N TYR A 278 20.99 12.62 -9.98
CA TYR A 278 21.50 13.93 -10.37
C TYR A 278 22.81 13.84 -11.14
N GLY A 279 23.68 12.88 -10.82
CA GLY A 279 24.91 12.61 -11.57
C GLY A 279 24.62 12.14 -13.00
N LEU A 280 23.68 11.22 -13.19
CA LEU A 280 23.31 10.72 -14.52
C LEU A 280 22.58 11.78 -15.35
N VAL A 281 21.60 12.47 -14.77
CA VAL A 281 20.83 13.51 -15.47
C VAL A 281 21.73 14.71 -15.80
N GLY A 282 22.60 15.13 -14.88
CA GLY A 282 23.53 16.24 -15.10
C GLY A 282 24.55 15.94 -16.20
N THR A 283 25.12 14.73 -16.22
CA THR A 283 26.07 14.32 -17.26
C THR A 283 25.42 14.18 -18.63
N LEU A 284 24.25 13.55 -18.72
CA LEU A 284 23.48 13.46 -19.96
C LEU A 284 23.11 14.84 -20.50
N GLY A 285 22.67 15.76 -19.62
CA GLY A 285 22.37 17.13 -20.00
C GLY A 285 23.59 17.87 -20.55
N ALA A 286 24.74 17.76 -19.87
CA ALA A 286 25.98 18.39 -20.33
C ALA A 286 26.45 17.84 -21.69
N VAL A 287 26.38 16.52 -21.89
CA VAL A 287 26.73 15.89 -23.17
C VAL A 287 25.80 16.38 -24.28
N LEU A 288 24.49 16.45 -24.03
CA LEU A 288 23.51 16.94 -25.01
C LEU A 288 23.74 18.42 -25.38
N VAL A 289 24.11 19.27 -24.42
CA VAL A 289 24.49 20.65 -24.71
C VAL A 289 25.76 20.71 -25.57
N LEU A 290 26.78 19.92 -25.23
CA LEU A 290 28.02 19.87 -25.98
C LEU A 290 27.82 19.38 -27.43
N THR A 291 26.95 18.39 -27.64
CA THR A 291 26.64 17.91 -29.00
C THR A 291 25.91 18.97 -29.82
N ILE A 292 24.95 19.70 -29.24
CA ILE A 292 24.26 20.82 -29.90
C ILE A 292 25.25 21.92 -30.28
N VAL A 293 26.16 22.29 -29.36
CA VAL A 293 27.20 23.28 -29.63
C VAL A 293 28.10 22.82 -30.77
N ALA A 294 28.58 21.57 -30.75
CA ALA A 294 29.42 21.03 -31.83
C ALA A 294 28.70 21.04 -33.19
N LEU A 295 27.43 20.64 -33.25
CA LEU A 295 26.63 20.67 -34.47
C LEU A 295 26.41 22.10 -34.97
N SER A 296 26.15 23.06 -34.07
CA SER A 296 25.99 24.47 -34.44
C SER A 296 27.27 25.08 -35.02
N VAL A 297 28.43 24.77 -34.43
CA VAL A 297 29.75 25.18 -34.95
C VAL A 297 30.03 24.51 -36.29
N PHE A 298 29.73 23.23 -36.44
CA PHE A 298 29.88 22.51 -37.70
C PHE A 298 29.02 23.12 -38.82
N MET A 299 27.75 23.42 -38.54
CA MET A 299 26.85 24.11 -39.48
C MET A 299 27.35 25.52 -39.82
N TYR A 300 27.89 26.26 -38.85
CA TYR A 300 28.46 27.58 -39.11
C TYR A 300 29.70 27.48 -40.00
N MET A 301 30.60 26.55 -39.72
CA MET A 301 31.83 26.32 -40.48
C MET A 301 31.53 25.81 -41.90
N SER A 302 30.54 24.93 -42.06
CA SER A 302 30.12 24.45 -43.39
C SER A 302 29.48 25.57 -44.20
N ARG A 303 28.59 26.39 -43.60
CA ARG A 303 28.06 27.60 -44.27
C ARG A 303 29.16 28.57 -44.66
N ARG A 304 30.16 28.80 -43.80
CA ARG A 304 31.33 29.64 -44.13
C ARG A 304 32.15 29.07 -45.28
N LYS A 305 32.38 27.75 -45.31
CA LYS A 305 33.08 27.09 -46.44
C LYS A 305 32.28 27.20 -47.73
N ILE A 306 30.96 26.96 -47.70
CA ILE A 306 30.08 27.11 -48.86
C ILE A 306 30.05 28.56 -49.33
N GLN A 307 29.95 29.54 -48.44
CA GLN A 307 30.02 30.96 -48.80
C GLN A 307 31.37 31.34 -49.40
N ARG A 308 32.48 30.81 -48.88
CA ARG A 308 33.82 31.00 -49.49
C ARG A 308 33.93 30.35 -50.86
N GLN A 309 33.31 29.19 -51.07
CA GLN A 309 33.26 28.52 -52.38
C GLN A 309 32.38 29.31 -53.37
N LYS A 310 31.20 29.80 -52.94
CA LYS A 310 30.36 30.68 -53.76
C LYS A 310 31.07 31.99 -54.11
N ALA A 311 31.76 32.62 -53.16
CA ALA A 311 32.54 33.84 -53.43
C ALA A 311 33.72 33.60 -54.38
N ARG A 312 34.39 32.43 -54.30
CA ARG A 312 35.42 32.04 -55.28
C ARG A 312 34.82 31.79 -56.66
N LEU A 313 33.65 31.18 -56.73
CA LEU A 313 32.95 30.92 -57.99
C LEU A 313 32.48 32.21 -58.65
N ASP A 314 31.86 33.13 -57.90
CA ASP A 314 31.50 34.48 -58.38
C ASP A 314 32.71 35.27 -58.87
N GLN A 315 33.86 35.11 -58.20
CA GLN A 315 35.11 35.75 -58.63
C GLN A 315 35.61 35.15 -59.95
N VAL A 316 35.51 33.83 -60.15
CA VAL A 316 35.86 33.17 -61.42
C VAL A 316 34.87 33.54 -62.54
N TYR A 317 33.58 33.64 -62.26
CA TYR A 317 32.59 34.13 -63.24
C TYR A 317 32.87 35.57 -63.66
N LYS A 318 33.25 36.46 -62.73
CA LYS A 318 33.70 37.82 -63.07
C LYS A 318 34.95 37.86 -63.95
N TRP A 319 35.92 36.97 -63.72
CA TRP A 319 37.10 36.83 -64.58
C TRP A 319 36.73 36.37 -66.00
N HIS A 320 35.67 35.56 -66.15
CA HIS A 320 35.18 35.15 -67.47
C HIS A 320 34.38 36.23 -68.21
N GLU A 321 33.83 37.22 -67.51
CA GLU A 321 33.12 38.35 -68.13
C GLU A 321 34.05 39.52 -68.52
N GLU A 322 35.23 39.65 -67.91
CA GLU A 322 36.13 40.80 -68.13
C GLU A 322 37.25 40.61 -69.19
N ASP A 323 37.50 39.40 -69.71
CA ASP A 323 38.54 39.16 -70.74
C ASP A 323 37.98 38.61 -72.08
N GLY A 324 36.90 39.23 -72.56
CA GLY A 324 36.30 38.99 -73.89
C GLY A 324 36.83 39.88 -75.02
N GLY A 325 38.09 40.35 -74.97
CA GLY A 325 38.67 41.20 -76.01
C GLY A 325 40.18 41.01 -76.18
N PRO A 326 40.71 40.87 -77.41
CA PRO A 326 42.12 40.51 -77.62
C PRO A 326 43.07 41.68 -77.30
N ALA A 327 44.04 41.45 -76.42
CA ALA A 327 45.17 42.35 -76.20
C ALA A 327 46.27 42.14 -77.26
N PRO A 328 46.94 43.21 -77.76
CA PRO A 328 47.88 43.12 -78.86
C PRO A 328 49.18 42.44 -78.43
N GLY A 329 49.53 41.31 -79.06
CA GLY A 329 50.85 40.68 -78.94
C GLY A 329 50.91 39.26 -78.38
N SER A 330 49.79 38.56 -78.14
CA SER A 330 49.83 37.13 -77.76
C SER A 330 49.54 36.20 -78.93
N PHE A 331 50.33 35.12 -79.04
CA PHE A 331 50.13 34.02 -79.99
C PHE A 331 48.75 33.37 -79.78
N GLN A 332 47.96 33.26 -80.85
CA GLN A 332 46.77 32.42 -80.90
C GLN A 332 47.17 30.98 -81.20
N ASN A 333 46.77 30.05 -80.34
CA ASN A 333 46.78 28.62 -80.66
C ASN A 333 45.42 28.30 -81.29
N THR A 334 45.28 28.54 -82.59
CA THR A 334 44.15 28.04 -83.39
C THR A 334 44.34 26.54 -83.57
N GLY A 335 43.82 25.77 -82.61
CA GLY A 335 43.99 24.33 -82.63
C GLY A 335 43.20 23.62 -81.55
N PHE A 336 41.99 24.06 -81.24
CA PHE A 336 40.97 23.20 -80.65
C PHE A 336 39.59 23.88 -80.75
N ASP A 337 38.93 23.71 -81.90
CA ASP A 337 37.48 23.91 -81.99
C ASP A 337 36.82 22.76 -81.23
N ILE A 338 36.16 23.07 -80.11
CA ILE A 338 35.17 22.16 -79.52
C ILE A 338 33.83 22.58 -80.08
N CYS A 339 33.29 21.78 -81.00
CA CYS A 339 31.95 21.93 -81.51
C CYS A 339 30.95 21.91 -80.34
N GLU A 340 30.16 22.97 -80.17
CA GLU A 340 28.93 22.90 -79.39
C GLU A 340 27.89 22.13 -80.20
N GLU A 341 27.58 20.91 -79.74
CA GLU A 341 26.31 20.25 -80.05
C GLU A 341 25.43 20.18 -78.79
N PRO A 342 24.10 20.17 -78.96
CA PRO A 342 23.16 20.64 -77.94
C PRO A 342 22.77 19.56 -76.93
N GLU A 343 22.31 20.05 -75.78
CA GLU A 343 21.55 19.39 -74.70
C GLU A 343 20.98 17.99 -75.03
N ASP A 344 21.53 16.93 -74.41
CA ASP A 344 20.73 16.04 -73.55
C ASP A 344 21.58 14.99 -72.80
N SER A 345 21.38 14.96 -71.48
CA SER A 345 21.44 13.78 -70.60
C SER A 345 22.78 13.15 -70.16
N LEU A 346 22.80 12.81 -68.86
CA LEU A 346 23.55 11.75 -68.13
C LEU A 346 24.85 12.10 -67.38
N TYR A 347 24.70 12.14 -66.04
CA TYR A 347 25.58 11.56 -64.99
C TYR A 347 27.09 11.47 -65.25
N MET A 348 27.88 12.33 -64.59
CA MET A 348 29.36 12.32 -64.61
C MET A 348 29.94 12.27 -63.18
N ASP A 349 29.49 11.31 -62.36
CA ASP A 349 30.10 11.03 -61.03
C ASP A 349 30.71 9.61 -60.94
N SER A 350 30.79 8.87 -62.05
CA SER A 350 31.30 7.48 -62.07
C SER A 350 32.61 7.28 -62.82
N THR A 351 33.16 8.30 -63.51
CA THR A 351 34.38 8.14 -64.33
C THR A 351 35.68 8.48 -63.59
N TYR A 352 35.60 9.12 -62.41
CA TYR A 352 36.78 9.50 -61.62
C TYR A 352 37.00 8.67 -60.34
N SER A 353 36.15 7.67 -60.04
CA SER A 353 36.30 6.85 -58.82
C SER A 353 37.29 5.69 -58.95
N ASN A 354 37.79 5.38 -60.15
CA ASN A 354 38.56 4.15 -60.42
C ASN A 354 39.95 4.41 -61.02
N PHE A 355 40.61 5.51 -60.67
CA PHE A 355 42.01 5.71 -61.04
C PHE A 355 42.93 5.22 -59.91
N GLN A 356 43.37 3.97 -60.01
CA GLN A 356 44.39 3.40 -59.13
C GLN A 356 45.72 3.33 -59.90
N PRO A 357 46.69 4.22 -59.64
CA PRO A 357 47.96 4.16 -60.34
C PRO A 357 48.73 2.90 -59.92
N SER A 358 49.13 2.06 -60.89
CA SER A 358 50.08 0.96 -60.65
C SER A 358 51.47 1.57 -60.44
N LEU A 359 51.99 1.43 -59.23
CA LEU A 359 53.32 1.91 -58.83
C LEU A 359 54.37 0.78 -58.83
N ASP A 360 54.06 -0.38 -59.42
CA ASP A 360 54.89 -1.59 -59.36
C ASP A 360 56.25 -1.45 -60.07
N HIS A 361 56.43 -0.39 -60.86
CA HIS A 361 57.67 -0.10 -61.60
C HIS A 361 58.44 1.11 -61.06
N ILE A 362 58.06 1.65 -59.90
CA ILE A 362 58.75 2.79 -59.29
C ILE A 362 59.58 2.30 -58.12
N ASP A 363 60.90 2.35 -58.28
CA ASP A 363 61.87 2.11 -57.21
C ASP A 363 61.96 3.34 -56.31
N PRO A 364 61.45 3.29 -55.07
CA PRO A 364 61.33 4.45 -54.19
C PRO A 364 62.68 4.93 -53.64
N GLU A 365 63.77 4.17 -53.78
CA GLU A 365 65.10 4.58 -53.30
C GLU A 365 65.92 5.33 -54.37
N LYS A 366 65.42 5.40 -55.61
CA LYS A 366 66.12 6.04 -56.72
C LYS A 366 66.03 7.57 -56.63
N LYS A 367 67.09 8.20 -56.10
CA LYS A 367 67.22 9.67 -56.09
C LYS A 367 67.44 10.22 -57.51
N ILE A 368 66.45 10.93 -58.03
CA ILE A 368 66.54 11.68 -59.28
C ILE A 368 67.28 12.99 -59.02
N GLN A 369 68.48 13.17 -59.59
CA GLN A 369 69.15 14.46 -59.63
C GLN A 369 68.84 15.14 -60.96
N ILE A 370 68.06 16.21 -60.91
CA ILE A 370 67.76 17.05 -62.07
C ILE A 370 68.73 18.24 -62.03
N GLN A 371 69.57 18.39 -63.06
CA GLN A 371 70.42 19.57 -63.17
C GLN A 371 69.58 20.80 -63.50
N ARG A 372 69.89 21.92 -62.82
CA ARG A 372 69.22 23.20 -63.06
C ARG A 372 69.61 23.74 -64.44
N PRO A 373 68.65 23.98 -65.37
CA PRO A 373 68.98 24.57 -66.65
C PRO A 373 69.49 25.99 -66.47
N GLN A 374 70.60 26.33 -67.13
CA GLN A 374 71.11 27.69 -67.17
C GLN A 374 70.40 28.48 -68.27
N VAL A 375 69.83 29.61 -67.90
CA VAL A 375 69.24 30.57 -68.84
C VAL A 375 70.37 31.41 -69.40
N VAL A 376 70.65 31.27 -70.70
CA VAL A 376 71.54 32.19 -71.43
C VAL A 376 70.69 33.40 -71.83
N MET A 377 70.97 34.56 -71.23
CA MET A 377 70.42 35.82 -71.74
C MET A 377 71.32 36.32 -72.87
N THR A 378 70.84 36.26 -74.10
CA THR A 378 71.44 37.00 -75.21
C THR A 378 70.93 38.44 -75.18
N SER A 379 71.85 39.39 -75.09
CA SER A 379 71.54 40.82 -75.14
C SER A 379 71.34 41.30 -76.57
N VAL A 380 70.34 42.19 -76.69
CA VAL A 380 69.97 43.10 -77.80
C VAL A 380 68.81 42.61 -78.66
#